data_AF-A0A955LC36-F1
#
_entry.id   AF-A0A955LC36-F1
#
_cell.length_a   1.000
_cell.length_b   1.000
_cell.length_c   1.000
_cell.angle_alpha   90.00
_cell.angle_beta   90.00
_cell.angle_gamma   90.00
#
_symmetry.space_group_name_H-M   'P 1'
#
loop_
_entity.id
_entity.type
_entity.pdbx_description
1 polymer ?
#
loop_
_entity_poly.entity_id
_entity_poly.type
_entity_poly.pdbx_seq_one_letter_code
_entity_poly.pdbx_strand_id
1 'polypeptide(L)'
;MKLTLYNAISVDGFIATKDGDTSWVADADWDVFESLCYQYRNLVCGRRTYEEMTEDPDIDQTKINYHVLTSDPQTHNQFKYISQLVDFYKENEVEEALLIGGGIANASLLK
;
A
#
# COMPACT_ATOMS: atom_id res chain seq x y z
N MET A 1 -6.34 9.43 12.68
CA MET A 1 -5.73 8.63 11.61
C MET A 1 -4.23 8.52 11.82
N LYS A 2 -3.73 7.29 11.98
CA LYS A 2 -2.32 6.92 11.96
C LYS A 2 -2.04 6.16 10.67
N LEU A 3 -1.12 6.68 9.85
CA LEU A 3 -0.62 5.95 8.69
C LEU A 3 0.70 5.28 9.08
N THR A 4 0.79 3.97 8.91
CA THR A 4 2.00 3.20 9.21
C THR A 4 2.67 2.78 7.90
N LEU A 5 3.94 3.10 7.71
CA LEU A 5 4.74 2.57 6.61
C LEU A 5 5.41 1.27 7.08
N TYR A 6 5.29 0.22 6.28
CA TYR A 6 6.06 -1.01 6.45
C TYR A 6 6.69 -1.39 5.10
N ASN A 7 8.02 -1.41 5.04
CA ASN A 7 8.76 -1.67 3.81
C ASN A 7 10.04 -2.46 4.09
N ALA A 8 10.32 -3.45 3.24
CA ALA A 8 11.67 -3.93 3.04
C ALA A 8 12.45 -2.91 2.19
N ILE A 9 13.67 -2.58 2.58
CA ILE A 9 14.56 -1.69 1.84
C ILE A 9 15.96 -2.30 1.75
N SER A 10 16.61 -2.13 0.60
CA SER A 10 18.03 -2.41 0.47
C SER A 10 18.84 -1.39 1.29
N VAL A 11 20.10 -1.71 1.58
CA VAL A 11 21.01 -0.84 2.35
C VAL A 11 21.22 0.52 1.66
N ASP A 12 21.15 0.56 0.33
CA ASP A 12 21.25 1.78 -0.49
C ASP A 12 19.89 2.46 -0.76
N GLY A 13 18.81 1.98 -0.13
CA GLY A 13 17.52 2.69 -0.04
C GLY A 13 16.51 2.37 -1.14
N PHE A 14 16.69 1.30 -1.91
CA PHE A 14 15.74 0.85 -2.92
C PHE A 14 14.73 -0.15 -2.34
N ILE A 15 13.47 -0.06 -2.80
CA ILE A 15 12.38 -0.97 -2.40
C ILE A 15 12.15 -2.11 -3.41
N ALA A 16 12.64 -1.97 -4.64
CA ALA A 16 12.56 -2.95 -5.71
C ALA A 16 13.59 -2.60 -6.79
N THR A 17 13.91 -3.56 -7.67
CA THR A 17 14.68 -3.25 -8.88
C THR A 17 13.85 -2.43 -9.88
N LYS A 18 14.48 -1.97 -10.98
CA LYS A 18 13.77 -1.24 -12.05
C LYS A 18 12.62 -2.04 -12.66
N ASP A 19 12.76 -3.35 -12.70
CA ASP A 19 11.76 -4.27 -13.25
C ASP A 19 10.70 -4.66 -12.21
N GLY A 20 10.87 -4.26 -10.94
CA GLY A 20 9.96 -4.58 -9.84
C GLY A 20 10.37 -5.80 -9.01
N ASP A 21 11.57 -6.35 -9.25
CA ASP A 21 12.03 -7.54 -8.53
C ASP A 21 12.30 -7.26 -7.04
N THR A 22 11.75 -8.14 -6.21
CA THR A 22 11.83 -8.16 -4.74
C THR A 22 12.28 -9.52 -4.21
N SER A 23 12.83 -10.40 -5.06
CA SER A 23 13.31 -11.75 -4.68
C SER A 23 14.43 -11.78 -3.62
N TRP A 24 15.02 -10.62 -3.32
CA TRP A 24 15.99 -10.45 -2.24
C TRP A 24 15.34 -10.29 -0.85
N VAL A 25 14.02 -10.06 -0.79
CA VAL A 25 13.23 -10.02 0.44
C VAL A 25 12.97 -11.45 0.91
N ALA A 26 13.19 -11.74 2.19
CA ALA A 26 13.02 -13.10 2.70
C ALA A 26 11.54 -13.46 2.86
N ASP A 27 11.20 -14.75 2.69
CA ASP A 27 9.83 -15.25 2.86
C ASP A 27 9.24 -14.89 4.23
N ALA A 28 10.05 -14.93 5.30
CA ALA A 28 9.61 -14.54 6.64
C ALA A 28 9.18 -13.05 6.74
N ASP A 29 9.75 -12.16 5.91
CA ASP A 29 9.34 -10.76 5.85
C ASP A 29 7.99 -10.61 5.13
N TRP A 30 7.72 -11.48 4.15
CA TRP A 30 6.42 -11.57 3.46
C TRP A 30 5.33 -12.09 4.39
N ASP A 31 5.60 -13.11 5.21
CA ASP A 31 4.64 -13.61 6.21
C ASP A 31 4.21 -12.52 7.20
N VAL A 32 5.18 -11.68 7.62
CA VAL A 32 4.89 -10.53 8.50
C VAL A 32 4.10 -9.45 7.75
N PHE A 33 4.47 -9.17 6.50
CA PHE A 33 3.75 -8.22 5.67
C PHE A 33 2.28 -8.62 5.48
N GLU A 34 2.01 -9.90 5.13
CA GLU A 34 0.67 -10.43 5.00
C GLU A 34 -0.13 -10.28 6.31
N SER A 35 0.49 -10.66 7.43
CA SER A 35 -0.12 -10.52 8.76
C SER A 35 -0.52 -9.06 9.07
N LEU A 36 0.34 -8.10 8.71
CA LEU A 36 0.05 -6.68 8.87
C LEU A 36 -1.07 -6.21 7.93
N CYS A 37 -1.10 -6.69 6.68
CA CYS A 37 -2.18 -6.38 5.75
C CYS A 37 -3.56 -6.76 6.32
N TYR A 38 -3.67 -7.97 6.89
CA TYR A 38 -4.91 -8.41 7.54
C TYR A 38 -5.21 -7.71 8.86
N GLN A 39 -4.18 -7.35 9.64
CA GLN A 39 -4.37 -6.60 10.87
C GLN A 39 -4.95 -5.22 10.59
N TYR A 40 -4.38 -4.47 9.65
CA TYR A 40 -4.79 -3.10 9.35
C TYR A 40 -6.05 -3.02 8.50
N ARG A 41 -6.24 -3.97 7.58
CA ARG A 41 -7.37 -4.07 6.62
C ARG A 41 -7.52 -2.91 5.64
N ASN A 42 -6.98 -1.73 5.91
CA ASN A 42 -6.96 -0.56 5.03
C ASN A 42 -5.56 -0.37 4.51
N LEU A 43 -5.36 -0.61 3.21
CA LEU A 43 -4.06 -0.56 2.55
C LEU A 43 -4.01 0.64 1.62
N VAL A 44 -3.02 1.51 1.81
CA VAL A 44 -2.76 2.65 0.93
C VAL A 44 -1.64 2.28 -0.01
N CYS A 45 -1.86 2.44 -1.32
CA CYS A 45 -0.84 2.14 -2.31
C CYS A 45 -0.94 2.98 -3.58
N GLY A 46 0.07 2.92 -4.45
CA GLY A 46 -0.03 3.43 -5.82
C GLY A 46 -0.66 2.41 -6.77
N ARG A 47 -1.11 2.86 -7.96
CA ARG A 47 -1.75 2.00 -8.98
C ARG A 47 -0.98 0.71 -9.30
N ARG A 48 0.30 0.81 -9.60
CA ARG A 48 1.10 -0.36 -10.00
C ARG A 48 1.18 -1.40 -8.88
N THR A 49 1.41 -0.96 -7.65
CA THR A 49 1.42 -1.84 -6.47
C THR A 49 0.05 -2.45 -6.23
N TYR A 50 -1.04 -1.70 -6.43
CA TYR A 50 -2.38 -2.27 -6.38
C TYR A 50 -2.55 -3.42 -7.37
N GLU A 51 -2.18 -3.20 -8.64
CA GLU A 51 -2.29 -4.22 -9.70
C GLU A 51 -1.51 -5.48 -9.34
N GLU A 52 -0.24 -5.34 -8.94
CA GLU A 52 0.63 -6.44 -8.51
C GLU A 52 0.04 -7.21 -7.31
N MET A 53 -0.42 -6.50 -6.28
CA MET A 53 -0.95 -7.11 -5.05
C MET A 53 -2.31 -7.78 -5.24
N THR A 54 -3.14 -7.31 -6.18
CA THR A 54 -4.42 -7.98 -6.47
C THR A 54 -4.27 -9.27 -7.27
N GLU A 55 -3.16 -9.44 -7.96
CA GLU A 55 -2.83 -10.68 -8.69
C GLU A 55 -2.10 -11.70 -7.82
N ASP A 56 -1.65 -11.30 -6.63
CA ASP A 56 -0.99 -12.17 -5.67
C ASP A 56 -1.97 -13.22 -5.10
N PRO A 57 -1.73 -14.53 -5.34
CA PRO A 57 -2.62 -15.59 -4.90
C PRO A 57 -2.58 -15.85 -3.38
N ASP A 58 -1.54 -15.40 -2.69
CA ASP A 58 -1.37 -15.64 -1.26
C ASP A 58 -2.14 -14.61 -0.43
N ILE A 59 -2.49 -13.46 -1.02
CA ILE A 59 -3.26 -12.42 -0.35
C ILE A 59 -4.78 -12.63 -0.55
N ASP A 60 -5.48 -12.88 0.55
CA ASP A 60 -6.94 -12.93 0.59
C ASP A 60 -7.54 -11.53 0.45
N GLN A 61 -7.87 -11.17 -0.79
CA GLN A 61 -8.43 -9.88 -1.17
C GLN A 61 -9.76 -9.55 -0.46
N THR A 62 -10.45 -10.54 0.14
CA THR A 62 -11.72 -10.31 0.85
C THR A 62 -11.54 -9.72 2.25
N LYS A 63 -10.33 -9.78 2.80
CA LYS A 63 -10.01 -9.30 4.15
C LYS A 63 -9.51 -7.85 4.20
N ILE A 64 -9.16 -7.29 3.04
CA ILE A 64 -8.48 -6.01 2.89
C ILE A 64 -9.27 -5.06 1.98
N ASN A 65 -9.00 -3.77 2.13
CA ASN A 65 -9.56 -2.68 1.34
C ASN A 65 -8.42 -1.81 0.84
N TYR A 66 -8.31 -1.66 -0.48
CA TYR A 66 -7.30 -0.81 -1.09
C TYR A 66 -7.79 0.63 -1.25
N HIS A 67 -6.89 1.56 -0.94
CA HIS A 67 -7.01 2.98 -1.18
C HIS A 67 -5.87 3.40 -2.12
N VAL A 68 -6.17 3.45 -3.40
CA VAL A 68 -5.18 3.58 -4.48
C VAL A 68 -4.94 5.04 -4.80
N LEU A 69 -3.74 5.53 -4.50
CA LEU A 69 -3.29 6.86 -4.86
C LEU A 69 -3.00 6.96 -6.35
N THR A 70 -3.60 7.95 -6.98
CA THR A 70 -3.47 8.21 -8.42
C THR A 70 -3.61 9.69 -8.73
N SER A 71 -3.02 10.11 -9.85
CA SER A 71 -3.27 11.43 -10.45
C SER A 71 -4.54 11.46 -11.31
N ASP A 72 -5.20 10.33 -11.50
CA ASP A 72 -6.46 10.18 -12.23
C ASP A 72 -7.37 9.14 -11.53
N PRO A 73 -8.26 9.57 -10.63
CA PRO A 73 -9.14 8.71 -9.85
C PRO A 73 -10.54 8.51 -10.46
N GLN A 74 -10.80 9.08 -11.64
CA GLN A 74 -12.15 9.04 -12.26
C GLN A 74 -12.61 7.62 -12.59
N THR A 75 -11.71 6.65 -12.57
CA THR A 75 -11.96 5.31 -13.12
C THR A 75 -12.61 4.35 -12.14
N HIS A 76 -12.43 4.49 -10.81
CA HIS A 76 -12.93 3.49 -9.84
C HIS A 76 -12.90 4.02 -8.39
N ASN A 77 -13.90 3.64 -7.56
CA ASN A 77 -14.10 4.19 -6.20
C ASN A 77 -12.94 4.00 -5.20
N GLN A 78 -12.10 2.98 -5.43
CA GLN A 78 -10.90 2.68 -4.64
C GLN A 78 -9.75 3.65 -4.94
N PHE A 79 -9.83 4.39 -6.04
CA PHE A 79 -8.82 5.36 -6.43
C PHE A 79 -9.13 6.72 -5.80
N LYS A 80 -8.11 7.31 -5.18
CA LYS A 80 -8.21 8.58 -4.46
C LYS A 80 -7.04 9.48 -4.84
N TYR A 81 -7.29 10.79 -4.89
CA TYR A 81 -6.21 11.75 -4.66
C TYR A 81 -5.78 11.71 -3.19
N ILE A 82 -4.55 12.16 -2.88
CA ILE A 82 -4.06 12.22 -1.50
C ILE A 82 -4.97 13.08 -0.61
N SER A 83 -5.44 14.21 -1.11
CA SER A 83 -6.38 15.07 -0.37
C SER A 83 -7.67 14.34 -0.03
N GLN A 84 -8.21 13.57 -0.98
CA GLN A 84 -9.43 12.80 -0.80
C GLN A 84 -9.25 11.62 0.15
N LEU A 85 -8.05 11.05 0.25
CA LEU A 85 -7.75 9.96 1.19
C LEU A 85 -7.96 10.42 2.63
N VAL A 86 -7.42 11.59 2.98
CA VAL A 86 -7.51 12.14 4.33
C VAL A 86 -8.95 12.43 4.73
N ASP A 87 -9.72 13.04 3.82
CA ASP A 87 -11.13 13.35 4.07
C ASP A 87 -11.97 12.08 4.18
N PHE A 88 -11.75 11.11 3.28
CA PHE A 88 -12.40 9.79 3.36
C PHE A 88 -12.16 9.11 4.71
N TYR A 89 -10.94 9.17 5.26
CA TYR A 89 -10.62 8.51 6.53
C TYR A 89 -11.27 9.21 7.72
N LYS A 90 -11.38 10.54 7.69
CA LYS A 90 -12.08 11.30 8.72
C LYS A 90 -13.58 11.02 8.69
N GLU A 91 -14.19 11.03 7.50
CA GLU A 91 -15.62 10.82 7.31
C GLU A 91 -16.08 9.39 7.66
N ASN A 92 -15.20 8.40 7.44
CA ASN A 92 -15.51 6.98 7.66
C ASN A 92 -14.88 6.43 8.95
N GLU A 93 -14.40 7.30 9.84
CA GLU A 93 -13.82 6.94 11.15
C GLU A 93 -12.68 5.89 11.04
N VAL A 94 -11.89 5.96 9.95
CA VAL A 94 -10.74 5.07 9.75
C VAL A 94 -9.56 5.57 10.60
N GLU A 95 -9.29 4.85 11.69
CA GLU A 95 -8.27 5.24 12.66
C GLU A 95 -6.85 4.91 12.20
N GLU A 96 -6.66 3.83 11.45
CA GLU A 96 -5.36 3.35 11.00
C GLU A 96 -5.36 2.77 9.59
N ALA A 97 -4.22 2.89 8.91
CA ALA A 97 -3.96 2.20 7.65
C ALA A 97 -2.47 1.89 7.48
N LEU A 98 -2.22 0.93 6.59
CA LEU A 98 -0.88 0.50 6.20
C LEU A 98 -0.55 1.08 4.83
N LEU A 99 0.54 1.83 4.73
CA LEU A 99 1.10 2.29 3.47
C LEU A 99 2.05 1.21 2.94
N ILE A 100 1.65 0.54 1.86
CA ILE A 100 2.35 -0.65 1.33
C ILE A 100 3.21 -0.34 0.08
N GLY A 101 3.30 0.93 -0.35
CA GLY A 101 4.09 1.34 -1.51
C GLY A 101 3.26 1.72 -2.74
N GLY A 102 3.84 1.95 -3.91
CA GLY A 102 5.27 1.99 -4.23
C GLY A 102 5.93 3.35 -3.97
N GLY A 103 7.13 3.53 -4.53
CA GLY A 103 8.02 4.64 -4.18
C GLY A 103 7.39 6.04 -4.31
N ILE A 104 6.55 6.26 -5.33
CA ILE A 104 5.84 7.54 -5.52
C ILE A 104 4.81 7.77 -4.41
N ALA A 105 4.02 6.74 -4.05
CA ALA A 105 3.03 6.84 -2.97
C ALA A 105 3.72 7.12 -1.64
N ASN A 106 4.81 6.39 -1.34
CA ASN A 106 5.64 6.60 -0.15
C ASN A 106 6.17 8.04 -0.09
N ALA A 107 6.85 8.49 -1.16
CA ALA A 107 7.43 9.83 -1.23
C ALA A 107 6.38 10.95 -1.13
N SER A 108 5.14 10.69 -1.58
CA SER A 108 4.08 11.70 -1.56
C SER A 108 3.46 11.90 -0.17
N LEU A 109 3.58 10.90 0.71
CA LEU A 109 2.96 10.88 2.05
C LEU A 109 3.97 11.08 3.20
N LEU A 110 5.27 10.85 2.98
CA LEU A 110 6.33 10.98 3.99
C LEU A 110 6.92 12.41 4.11
N LYS A 111 6.15 13.45 3.78
CA LYS A 111 6.63 14.84 3.79
C LYS A 111 6.73 15.43 5.19
#